data_AF-A0A813PGH1-F1
#
_entry.id   AF-A0A813PGH1-F1
#
_cell.length_a   1.000
_cell.length_b   1.000
_cell.length_c   1.000
_cell.angle_alpha   90.00
_cell.angle_beta   90.00
_cell.angle_gamma   90.00
#
_symmetry.space_group_name_H-M   'P 1'
#
loop_
_entity.id
_entity.type
_entity.pdbx_description
1 polymer ?
#
loop_
_entity_poly.entity_id
_entity_poly.type
_entity_poly.pdbx_seq_one_letter_code
_entity_poly.pdbx_strand_id
1 'polypeptide(L)'
;MGLGGKADVQTDNEATATTTNSDGTTISWDEIEKHTAKNDRWFVIDNKVYNVTKWLKHPGGQAVLNHYAGQDATEAFRAFHRDIPRVQKYLKHLYVGDVENTTVTGHNDTRNKLAHNIENLKLKEDFEELRQKAQEMAQTGWLQHDFGHLSVFSTSKWNHLLHQFYIGFVKIDKDPDVRIESMFLIGNIAKKNAKYGKKMPYNFQQFYFFVAAPLLFPLYFQFMTIRHVFVRRKWTDLSWMVLFYIKLFTLLTLKLGFLSTIKYLFLLRLFESTWFAWVAQSNHVVMDILEDKSNLSWVRMQLQATCNIDKSIFNDWFTGHLNFQIEHHLFPTMPRHNLYKIQPLVKSLCEKYNIKYVCKPMMTAFIDIFLSLEKSGRLWHESYMELKMADDQKQLFKIDTRKRIALVAHDNKKIELIEWIKRNREILKQHDLCATGTTGKLIENELGLPVTKYKSGPLGGDQQLGAKIAEGLIDILIFISDSLEPQPHDSDVKALLRLANVWNIPTACNLASADFILTSPYMSSSYTRVVDSFENYFNRSIVKRH
;
A
#
# COMPACT_ATOMS: atom_id res chain seq x y z
N MET A 1 -27.45 -50.28 -13.27
CA MET A 1 -27.27 -49.84 -14.67
C MET A 1 -26.06 -48.92 -14.72
N GLY A 2 -25.06 -49.27 -15.57
CA GLY A 2 -23.91 -48.41 -15.90
C GLY A 2 -24.36 -47.15 -16.65
N LEU A 3 -23.52 -46.22 -17.08
CA LEU A 3 -22.10 -46.18 -17.50
C LEU A 3 -21.62 -44.73 -17.16
N GLY A 4 -20.35 -44.43 -16.84
CA GLY A 4 -19.20 -44.46 -17.75
C GLY A 4 -18.99 -43.08 -18.40
N GLY A 5 -17.91 -42.37 -18.01
CA GLY A 5 -17.49 -41.11 -18.64
C GLY A 5 -16.20 -40.55 -18.03
N LYS A 6 -15.06 -40.90 -18.66
CA LYS A 6 -13.70 -40.44 -18.34
C LYS A 6 -13.54 -38.94 -18.59
N ALA A 7 -12.74 -38.27 -17.77
CA ALA A 7 -12.11 -37.00 -18.12
C ALA A 7 -10.60 -37.12 -17.83
N ASP A 8 -9.81 -36.88 -18.87
CA ASP A 8 -8.36 -37.00 -18.90
C ASP A 8 -7.69 -35.99 -17.95
N VAL A 9 -6.73 -36.48 -17.18
CA VAL A 9 -5.81 -35.68 -16.36
C VAL A 9 -4.63 -35.31 -17.24
N GLN A 10 -4.58 -34.04 -17.65
CA GLN A 10 -3.42 -33.44 -18.29
C GLN A 10 -2.42 -33.06 -17.18
N THR A 11 -1.30 -33.76 -17.17
CA THR A 11 -0.15 -33.52 -16.29
C THR A 11 0.64 -32.32 -16.81
N ASP A 12 0.60 -31.20 -16.09
CA ASP A 12 1.52 -30.08 -16.30
C ASP A 12 2.34 -29.81 -15.03
N ASN A 13 3.61 -30.23 -15.12
CA ASN A 13 4.83 -29.72 -14.48
C ASN A 13 4.80 -29.43 -12.97
N GLU A 14 5.22 -30.45 -12.23
CA GLU A 14 5.81 -30.37 -10.90
C GLU A 14 7.02 -29.42 -10.90
N ALA A 15 6.84 -28.20 -10.37
CA ALA A 15 7.94 -27.47 -9.77
C ALA A 15 8.22 -28.09 -8.40
N THR A 16 9.25 -28.94 -8.36
CA THR A 16 9.82 -29.62 -7.21
C THR A 16 9.83 -28.74 -5.96
N ALA A 17 8.97 -29.08 -5.00
CA ALA A 17 9.11 -28.63 -3.62
C ALA A 17 10.26 -29.42 -2.99
N THR A 18 11.41 -28.76 -2.82
CA THR A 18 12.52 -29.28 -2.04
C THR A 18 12.09 -29.40 -0.58
N THR A 19 11.67 -30.60 -0.19
CA THR A 19 11.59 -31.02 1.20
C THR A 19 12.99 -31.40 1.67
N THR A 20 13.70 -30.47 2.29
CA THR A 20 14.87 -30.79 3.10
C THR A 20 14.45 -30.80 4.58
N ASN A 21 14.25 -32.01 5.11
CA ASN A 21 14.48 -32.25 6.53
C ASN A 21 15.97 -32.07 6.77
N SER A 22 16.34 -31.06 7.55
CA SER A 22 17.70 -30.88 8.06
C SER A 22 17.62 -30.30 9.47
N ASP A 23 17.85 -31.16 10.46
CA ASP A 23 18.25 -30.72 11.78
C ASP A 23 19.60 -29.99 11.63
N GLY A 24 19.63 -28.68 11.89
CA GLY A 24 20.87 -27.91 12.05
C GLY A 24 21.27 -26.93 10.95
N THR A 25 20.41 -26.62 9.97
CA THR A 25 20.73 -25.60 8.95
C THR A 25 20.65 -24.19 9.57
N THR A 26 21.78 -23.47 9.59
CA THR A 26 21.83 -22.08 10.02
C THR A 26 21.58 -21.14 8.84
N ILE A 27 20.78 -20.09 9.05
CA ILE A 27 20.33 -19.16 8.01
C ILE A 27 20.71 -17.73 8.44
N SER A 28 21.35 -16.98 7.54
CA SER A 28 21.75 -15.59 7.78
C SER A 28 20.58 -14.61 7.67
N TRP A 29 20.66 -13.47 8.37
CA TRP A 29 19.66 -12.39 8.28
C TRP A 29 19.53 -11.84 6.85
N ASP A 30 20.65 -11.71 6.14
CA ASP A 30 20.66 -11.26 4.73
C ASP A 30 19.83 -12.17 3.81
N GLU A 31 19.74 -13.47 4.13
CA GLU A 31 18.88 -14.40 3.39
C GLU A 31 17.42 -14.25 3.83
N ILE A 32 17.16 -14.20 5.13
CA ILE A 32 15.81 -14.06 5.69
C ILE A 32 15.10 -12.81 5.14
N GLU A 33 15.79 -11.68 5.06
CA GLU A 33 15.24 -10.40 4.59
C GLU A 33 14.81 -10.41 3.11
N LYS A 34 15.29 -11.38 2.31
CA LYS A 34 14.85 -11.53 0.91
C LYS A 34 13.45 -12.14 0.78
N HIS A 35 13.01 -12.91 1.79
CA HIS A 35 11.74 -13.65 1.77
C HIS A 35 10.55 -12.80 2.24
N THR A 36 10.28 -11.69 1.53
CA THR A 36 9.21 -10.73 1.83
C THR A 36 8.01 -10.82 0.87
N ALA A 37 8.17 -11.52 -0.27
CA ALA A 37 7.21 -11.53 -1.36
C ALA A 37 5.95 -12.36 -1.06
N LYS A 38 4.80 -12.06 -1.67
CA LYS A 38 3.54 -12.77 -1.37
C LYS A 38 3.61 -14.29 -1.59
N ASN A 39 4.43 -14.74 -2.53
CA ASN A 39 4.66 -16.14 -2.89
C ASN A 39 5.95 -16.72 -2.28
N ASP A 40 6.62 -15.99 -1.39
CA ASP A 40 7.84 -16.44 -0.71
C ASP A 40 8.04 -15.66 0.60
N ARG A 41 7.66 -16.27 1.73
CA ARG A 41 7.57 -15.58 3.03
C ARG A 41 8.11 -16.38 4.17
N TRP A 42 9.15 -15.84 4.79
CA TRP A 42 9.74 -16.40 5.99
C TRP A 42 9.61 -15.41 7.15
N PHE A 43 9.61 -15.89 8.38
CA PHE A 43 9.77 -15.04 9.57
C PHE A 43 10.53 -15.80 10.64
N VAL A 44 11.03 -15.06 11.64
CA VAL A 44 11.76 -15.63 12.77
C VAL A 44 10.88 -15.65 14.03
N ILE A 45 10.88 -16.77 14.75
CA ILE A 45 10.32 -16.87 16.11
C ILE A 45 11.35 -17.59 16.97
N ASP A 46 11.78 -17.00 18.10
CA ASP A 46 12.71 -17.61 19.05
C ASP A 46 14.00 -18.14 18.37
N ASN A 47 14.62 -17.33 17.50
CA ASN A 47 15.80 -17.66 16.68
C ASN A 47 15.61 -18.84 15.70
N LYS A 48 14.36 -19.19 15.38
CA LYS A 48 14.01 -20.23 14.41
C LYS A 48 13.30 -19.61 13.21
N VAL A 49 13.69 -20.02 12.01
CA VAL A 49 13.14 -19.55 10.74
C VAL A 49 11.99 -20.46 10.32
N TYR A 50 10.86 -19.85 9.95
CA TYR A 50 9.66 -20.55 9.51
C TYR A 50 9.20 -20.04 8.14
N ASN A 51 9.00 -20.95 7.18
CA ASN A 51 8.44 -20.65 5.86
C ASN A 51 6.91 -20.74 5.92
N VAL A 52 6.25 -19.60 5.78
CA VAL A 52 4.79 -19.45 5.86
C VAL A 52 4.12 -19.18 4.53
N THR A 53 4.87 -19.34 3.43
CA THR A 53 4.40 -19.09 2.06
C THR A 53 3.07 -19.76 1.75
N LYS A 54 2.93 -21.04 2.12
CA LYS A 54 1.72 -21.85 1.86
C LYS A 54 0.67 -21.74 2.97
N TRP A 55 0.91 -20.97 4.03
CA TRP A 55 -0.01 -20.86 5.16
C TRP A 55 -1.11 -19.82 4.91
N LEU A 56 -2.03 -20.17 4.01
CA LEU A 56 -3.08 -19.27 3.48
C LEU A 56 -4.18 -18.89 4.49
N LYS A 57 -4.28 -19.59 5.64
CA LYS A 57 -5.37 -19.42 6.61
C LYS A 57 -4.87 -19.37 8.06
N HIS A 58 -3.98 -18.43 8.34
CA HIS A 58 -3.64 -18.08 9.72
C HIS A 58 -4.85 -17.42 10.43
N PRO A 59 -5.21 -17.79 11.67
CA PRO A 59 -6.34 -17.19 12.41
C PRO A 59 -6.27 -15.67 12.56
N GLY A 60 -5.05 -15.10 12.68
CA GLY A 60 -4.81 -13.65 12.72
C GLY A 60 -4.85 -12.95 11.35
N GLY A 61 -5.14 -13.70 10.28
CA GLY A 61 -5.25 -13.20 8.92
C GLY A 61 -3.92 -13.01 8.19
N GLN A 62 -4.00 -12.79 6.86
CA GLN A 62 -2.83 -12.71 5.99
C GLN A 62 -2.00 -11.42 6.18
N ALA A 63 -2.59 -10.36 6.74
CA ALA A 63 -1.91 -9.08 6.90
C ALA A 63 -0.74 -9.18 7.88
N VAL A 64 -0.92 -9.86 9.01
CA VAL A 64 0.15 -10.09 10.00
C VAL A 64 1.30 -10.90 9.39
N LEU A 65 0.96 -11.89 8.55
CA LEU A 65 1.97 -12.67 7.80
C LEU A 65 2.68 -11.84 6.73
N ASN A 66 2.08 -10.76 6.22
CA ASN A 66 2.75 -9.87 5.28
C ASN A 66 3.69 -8.91 6.02
N HIS A 67 3.26 -8.40 7.17
CA HIS A 67 4.04 -7.46 7.97
C HIS A 67 5.38 -8.06 8.40
N TYR A 68 5.31 -9.24 9.00
CA TYR A 68 6.49 -9.92 9.54
C TYR A 68 7.28 -10.71 8.50
N ALA A 69 6.92 -10.65 7.21
CA ALA A 69 7.68 -11.33 6.18
C ALA A 69 9.10 -10.73 6.15
N GLY A 70 10.11 -11.59 6.26
CA GLY A 70 11.52 -11.22 6.36
C GLY A 70 11.94 -10.63 7.71
N GLN A 71 11.11 -10.70 8.77
CA GLN A 71 11.37 -10.05 10.06
C GLN A 71 11.29 -11.00 11.26
N ASP A 72 11.78 -10.53 12.41
CA ASP A 72 11.58 -11.17 13.72
C ASP A 72 10.16 -10.92 14.25
N ALA A 73 9.36 -11.99 14.32
CA ALA A 73 7.99 -11.97 14.80
C ALA A 73 7.85 -12.44 16.26
N THR A 74 8.95 -12.70 16.97
CA THR A 74 8.94 -13.36 18.29
C THR A 74 8.04 -12.64 19.31
N GLU A 75 8.16 -11.32 19.42
CA GLU A 75 7.41 -10.53 20.41
C GLU A 75 5.90 -10.57 20.14
N ALA A 76 5.51 -10.32 18.90
CA ALA A 76 4.12 -10.42 18.45
C ALA A 76 3.61 -11.86 18.59
N PHE A 77 4.41 -12.86 18.24
CA PHE A 77 4.03 -14.25 18.40
C PHE A 77 3.71 -14.55 19.86
N ARG A 78 4.61 -14.22 20.79
CA ARG A 78 4.35 -14.43 22.20
C ARG A 78 3.13 -13.64 22.65
N ALA A 79 3.01 -12.35 22.31
CA ALA A 79 1.94 -11.43 22.76
C ALA A 79 0.53 -11.97 22.49
N PHE A 80 0.34 -12.60 21.33
CA PHE A 80 -0.98 -13.02 20.86
C PHE A 80 -1.27 -14.52 21.08
N HIS A 81 -0.27 -15.37 21.35
CA HIS A 81 -0.44 -16.81 21.49
C HIS A 81 -0.25 -17.28 22.95
N ARG A 82 -1.36 -17.53 23.69
CA ARG A 82 -1.29 -18.02 25.09
C ARG A 82 -0.94 -19.51 25.23
N ASP A 83 -1.30 -20.33 24.25
CA ASP A 83 -1.08 -21.80 24.29
C ASP A 83 0.10 -22.16 23.38
N ILE A 84 1.31 -21.79 23.82
CA ILE A 84 2.55 -22.02 23.08
C ILE A 84 2.73 -23.51 22.70
N PRO A 85 2.50 -24.49 23.60
CA PRO A 85 2.67 -25.91 23.27
C PRO A 85 1.78 -26.38 22.11
N ARG A 86 0.55 -25.87 22.01
CA ARG A 86 -0.34 -26.19 20.89
C ARG A 86 0.11 -25.56 19.59
N VAL A 87 0.55 -24.30 19.62
CA VAL A 87 0.97 -23.56 18.41
C VAL A 87 2.27 -24.13 17.86
N GLN A 88 3.19 -24.56 18.72
CA GLN A 88 4.44 -25.22 18.33
C GLN A 88 4.21 -26.48 17.46
N LYS A 89 3.10 -27.20 17.66
CA LYS A 89 2.75 -28.36 16.80
C LYS A 89 2.50 -27.96 15.35
N TYR A 90 1.94 -26.78 15.11
CA TYR A 90 1.72 -26.26 13.75
C TYR A 90 3.01 -25.70 13.15
N LEU A 91 3.82 -25.02 13.97
CA LEU A 91 5.10 -24.43 13.54
C LEU A 91 6.13 -25.48 13.12
N LYS A 92 6.08 -26.69 13.70
CA LYS A 92 7.02 -27.77 13.39
C LYS A 92 7.10 -28.09 11.89
N HIS A 93 5.97 -28.02 11.18
CA HIS A 93 5.92 -28.31 9.74
C HIS A 93 6.38 -27.16 8.84
N LEU A 94 6.57 -25.97 9.42
CA LEU A 94 6.96 -24.75 8.72
C LEU A 94 8.44 -24.42 8.96
N TYR A 95 9.10 -25.15 9.87
CA TYR A 95 10.48 -24.90 10.26
C TYR A 95 11.44 -25.13 9.08
N VAL A 96 12.37 -24.20 8.91
CA VAL A 96 13.40 -24.23 7.86
C VAL A 96 14.79 -24.44 8.45
N GLY A 97 15.11 -23.73 9.53
CA GLY A 97 16.43 -23.72 10.14
C GLY A 97 16.53 -22.76 11.31
N ASP A 98 17.70 -22.68 11.95
CA ASP A 98 18.00 -21.74 13.02
C ASP A 98 18.69 -20.49 12.45
N VAL A 99 18.57 -19.35 13.12
CA VAL A 99 19.26 -18.11 12.70
C VAL A 99 20.75 -18.19 13.05
N GLU A 100 21.63 -17.76 12.15
CA GLU A 100 23.07 -17.67 12.42
C GLU A 100 23.36 -16.74 13.61
N ASN A 101 24.07 -17.25 14.63
CA ASN A 101 24.56 -16.44 15.74
C ASN A 101 25.66 -15.49 15.25
N THR A 102 25.33 -14.22 15.04
CA THR A 102 26.29 -13.23 14.58
C THR A 102 27.21 -12.79 15.72
N THR A 103 28.44 -13.31 15.79
CA THR A 103 29.53 -12.67 16.54
C THR A 103 30.00 -11.46 15.72
N VAL A 104 29.58 -10.26 16.12
CA VAL A 104 29.80 -9.02 15.36
C VAL A 104 31.27 -8.60 15.39
N THR A 105 32.00 -8.79 14.28
CA THR A 105 33.31 -8.15 14.02
C THR A 105 33.12 -6.84 13.24
N GLY A 106 33.81 -5.78 13.67
CA GLY A 106 33.42 -4.39 13.44
C GLY A 106 33.78 -3.72 12.11
N HIS A 107 33.06 -2.63 11.83
CA HIS A 107 33.45 -1.51 10.96
C HIS A 107 32.70 -0.22 11.35
N ASN A 108 33.38 0.93 11.40
CA ASN A 108 33.02 2.14 12.16
C ASN A 108 31.63 2.82 11.91
N ASP A 109 30.84 2.42 10.92
CA ASP A 109 29.43 2.85 10.74
C ASP A 109 28.43 2.01 11.60
N THR A 110 28.94 0.99 12.28
CA THR A 110 28.17 0.08 13.14
C THR A 110 27.93 0.59 14.55
N ARG A 111 28.66 1.57 15.11
CA ARG A 111 28.52 1.91 16.54
C ARG A 111 27.12 2.43 16.92
N ASN A 112 26.53 3.31 16.11
CA ASN A 112 25.20 3.84 16.39
C ASN A 112 24.09 2.81 16.13
N LYS A 113 24.24 1.99 15.06
CA LYS A 113 23.33 0.86 14.78
C LYS A 113 23.44 -0.24 15.85
N LEU A 114 24.65 -0.53 16.31
CA LEU A 114 24.94 -1.52 17.36
C LEU A 114 24.43 -1.05 18.73
N ALA A 115 24.65 0.23 19.10
CA ALA A 115 24.10 0.79 20.32
C ALA A 115 22.56 0.78 20.29
N HIS A 116 21.95 1.16 19.17
CA HIS A 116 20.50 1.09 18.98
C HIS A 116 19.97 -0.36 19.06
N ASN A 117 20.69 -1.31 18.47
CA ASN A 117 20.33 -2.73 18.52
C ASN A 117 20.47 -3.31 19.94
N ILE A 118 21.52 -2.94 20.68
CA ILE A 118 21.72 -3.34 22.09
C ILE A 118 20.64 -2.73 22.99
N GLU A 119 20.32 -1.45 22.80
CA GLU A 119 19.27 -0.78 23.55
C GLU A 119 17.89 -1.42 23.28
N ASN A 120 17.60 -1.75 22.02
CA ASN A 120 16.39 -2.48 21.65
C ASN A 120 16.38 -3.89 22.28
N LEU A 121 17.49 -4.62 22.29
CA LEU A 121 17.57 -5.94 22.94
C LEU A 121 17.29 -5.85 24.45
N LYS A 122 17.91 -4.90 25.15
CA LYS A 122 17.65 -4.67 26.57
C LYS A 122 16.21 -4.26 26.86
N LEU A 123 15.62 -3.42 26.00
CA LEU A 123 14.20 -3.07 26.09
C LEU A 123 13.31 -4.31 25.96
N LYS A 124 13.63 -5.22 25.04
CA LYS A 124 12.90 -6.49 24.88
C LYS A 124 12.99 -7.34 26.16
N GLU A 125 14.17 -7.47 26.75
CA GLU A 125 14.38 -8.23 27.99
C GLU A 125 13.60 -7.66 29.17
N ASP A 126 13.72 -6.35 29.42
CA ASP A 126 13.00 -5.68 30.50
C ASP A 126 11.46 -5.74 30.29
N PHE A 127 11.02 -5.65 29.03
CA PHE A 127 9.61 -5.78 28.69
C PHE A 127 9.09 -7.21 28.95
N GLU A 128 9.89 -8.24 28.69
CA GLU A 128 9.51 -9.63 29.01
C GLU A 128 9.39 -9.85 30.52
N GLU A 129 10.27 -9.27 31.34
CA GLU A 129 10.13 -9.29 32.80
C GLU A 129 8.83 -8.59 33.24
N LEU A 130 8.54 -7.43 32.67
CA LEU A 130 7.30 -6.69 32.92
C LEU A 130 6.06 -7.52 32.53
N ARG A 131 6.16 -8.24 31.43
CA ARG A 131 5.11 -9.10 30.91
C ARG A 131 4.83 -10.30 31.80
N GLN A 132 5.85 -10.89 32.42
CA GLN A 132 5.66 -11.95 33.41
C GLN A 132 4.89 -11.42 34.62
N LYS A 133 5.25 -10.24 35.15
CA LYS A 133 4.50 -9.57 36.23
C LYS A 133 3.04 -9.29 35.84
N ALA A 134 2.82 -8.86 34.60
CA ALA A 134 1.48 -8.65 34.05
C ALA A 134 0.62 -9.93 34.00
N GLN A 135 1.23 -11.09 33.71
CA GLN A 135 0.54 -12.38 33.70
C GLN A 135 0.06 -12.80 35.10
N GLU A 136 0.83 -12.52 36.15
CA GLU A 136 0.43 -12.74 37.54
C GLU A 136 -0.77 -11.85 37.94
N MET A 137 -0.77 -10.59 37.48
CA MET A 137 -1.90 -9.67 37.67
C MET A 137 -3.16 -10.12 36.90
N ALA A 138 -3.00 -10.82 35.77
CA ALA A 138 -4.12 -11.40 35.04
C ALA A 138 -4.73 -12.61 35.77
N GLN A 139 -3.91 -13.40 36.48
CA GLN A 139 -4.37 -14.53 37.29
C GLN A 139 -5.09 -14.10 38.57
N THR A 140 -4.69 -13.00 39.20
CA THR A 140 -5.36 -12.47 40.41
C THR A 140 -6.73 -11.83 40.13
N GLY A 141 -7.00 -11.41 38.89
CA GLY A 141 -8.32 -10.92 38.45
C GLY A 141 -9.39 -12.01 38.28
N TRP A 142 -9.01 -13.29 38.28
CA TRP A 142 -9.94 -14.41 38.12
C TRP A 142 -10.90 -14.59 39.29
N LEU A 143 -10.60 -14.04 40.47
CA LEU A 143 -11.45 -14.17 41.66
C LEU A 143 -12.62 -13.17 41.73
N GLN A 144 -12.67 -12.17 40.84
CA GLN A 144 -13.64 -11.08 40.96
C GLN A 144 -14.53 -10.87 39.73
N HIS A 145 -14.18 -11.48 38.58
CA HIS A 145 -15.01 -11.51 37.38
C HIS A 145 -16.30 -12.35 37.56
N ASP A 146 -16.36 -13.20 38.59
CA ASP A 146 -17.43 -14.17 38.82
C ASP A 146 -18.80 -13.56 39.21
N PHE A 147 -18.89 -12.27 39.53
CA PHE A 147 -20.19 -11.62 39.77
C PHE A 147 -20.80 -10.93 38.54
N GLY A 148 -20.06 -10.76 37.43
CA GLY A 148 -20.56 -10.09 36.22
C GLY A 148 -20.94 -11.01 35.06
N HIS A 149 -20.41 -12.24 35.02
CA HIS A 149 -20.46 -13.09 33.83
C HIS A 149 -20.75 -14.58 34.08
N LEU A 150 -21.39 -14.94 35.21
CA LEU A 150 -22.10 -16.21 35.39
C LEU A 150 -23.37 -16.34 34.50
N SER A 151 -23.33 -15.78 33.30
CA SER A 151 -24.34 -15.82 32.26
C SER A 151 -23.53 -15.71 30.96
N VAL A 152 -23.26 -16.76 30.17
CA VAL A 152 -24.27 -17.63 29.55
C VAL A 152 -23.80 -19.09 29.29
N PHE A 153 -22.53 -19.51 29.46
CA PHE A 153 -22.16 -20.95 29.32
C PHE A 153 -21.02 -21.41 30.22
N SER A 154 -21.22 -22.54 30.90
CA SER A 154 -20.20 -23.24 31.69
C SER A 154 -19.19 -23.96 30.78
N THR A 155 -17.90 -23.81 31.11
CA THR A 155 -16.77 -24.67 30.72
C THR A 155 -16.76 -25.16 29.26
N SER A 156 -16.20 -24.36 28.34
CA SER A 156 -15.86 -24.84 27.01
C SER A 156 -14.50 -24.30 26.57
N LYS A 157 -13.63 -25.20 26.08
CA LYS A 157 -12.33 -24.89 25.42
C LYS A 157 -12.46 -23.82 24.33
N TRP A 158 -13.67 -23.60 23.82
CA TRP A 158 -13.99 -22.59 22.81
C TRP A 158 -14.07 -21.16 23.35
N ASN A 159 -14.32 -20.90 24.64
CA ASN A 159 -14.32 -19.53 25.19
C ASN A 159 -12.89 -18.96 25.22
N HIS A 160 -11.90 -19.77 25.60
CA HIS A 160 -10.49 -19.38 25.51
C HIS A 160 -10.01 -19.26 24.07
N LEU A 161 -10.49 -20.12 23.17
CA LEU A 161 -10.19 -20.02 21.74
C LEU A 161 -10.82 -18.77 21.11
N LEU A 162 -12.04 -18.40 21.50
CA LEU A 162 -12.76 -17.22 21.00
C LEU A 162 -12.16 -15.91 21.53
N HIS A 163 -11.69 -15.90 22.77
CA HIS A 163 -10.96 -14.77 23.32
C HIS A 163 -9.59 -14.59 22.66
N GLN A 164 -8.86 -15.69 22.38
CA GLN A 164 -7.64 -15.67 21.55
C GLN A 164 -7.93 -15.25 20.10
N PHE A 165 -9.08 -15.63 19.55
CA PHE A 165 -9.48 -15.31 18.19
C PHE A 165 -9.93 -13.84 18.03
N TYR A 166 -10.55 -13.24 19.05
CA TYR A 166 -10.96 -11.83 19.06
C TYR A 166 -9.75 -10.89 19.11
N ILE A 167 -8.75 -11.22 19.93
CA ILE A 167 -7.49 -10.48 20.00
C ILE A 167 -6.66 -10.68 18.71
N GLY A 168 -6.72 -11.85 18.07
CA GLY A 168 -6.08 -12.09 16.78
C GLY A 168 -6.66 -11.29 15.61
N PHE A 169 -7.84 -10.69 15.76
CA PHE A 169 -8.34 -9.72 14.78
C PHE A 169 -7.68 -8.35 14.90
N VAL A 170 -6.98 -8.03 16.00
CA VAL A 170 -6.19 -6.81 16.19
C VAL A 170 -4.89 -6.95 15.36
N LYS A 171 -4.94 -6.43 14.14
CA LYS A 171 -3.85 -6.46 13.17
C LYS A 171 -2.69 -5.58 13.62
N ILE A 172 -1.47 -6.10 13.45
CA ILE A 172 -0.23 -5.53 14.01
C ILE A 172 0.46 -4.48 13.13
N ASP A 173 -0.02 -4.19 11.92
CA ASP A 173 0.44 -2.99 11.20
C ASP A 173 -0.68 -2.22 10.50
N LYS A 174 -1.95 -2.58 10.72
CA LYS A 174 -3.11 -1.79 10.32
C LYS A 174 -4.30 -2.11 11.23
N ASP A 175 -4.38 -1.41 12.37
CA ASP A 175 -5.47 -1.52 13.35
C ASP A 175 -6.84 -1.61 12.64
N PRO A 176 -7.62 -2.70 12.83
CA PRO A 176 -8.92 -2.86 12.19
C PRO A 176 -9.96 -1.85 12.66
N ASP A 177 -9.77 -1.24 13.83
CA ASP A 177 -10.68 -0.26 14.42
C ASP A 177 -10.77 1.02 13.57
N VAL A 178 -9.84 1.19 12.61
CA VAL A 178 -9.71 2.40 11.77
C VAL A 178 -9.87 2.10 10.27
N ARG A 179 -10.42 0.93 9.89
CA ARG A 179 -10.56 0.57 8.46
C ARG A 179 -11.66 1.35 7.74
N ILE A 180 -11.28 2.57 7.37
CA ILE A 180 -12.15 3.48 6.67
C ILE A 180 -11.42 4.15 5.50
N GLU A 181 -10.28 3.64 5.04
CA GLU A 181 -9.44 4.23 3.97
C GLU A 181 -10.21 4.62 2.69
N SER A 182 -11.32 3.95 2.38
CA SER A 182 -12.20 4.34 1.28
C SER A 182 -13.02 5.61 1.54
N MET A 183 -13.36 5.90 2.80
CA MET A 183 -14.18 7.05 3.23
C MET A 183 -13.41 8.11 4.04
N PHE A 184 -12.34 7.76 4.75
CA PHE A 184 -11.46 8.67 5.52
C PHE A 184 -9.99 8.34 5.28
N LEU A 185 -9.14 9.35 5.19
CA LEU A 185 -7.69 9.24 4.98
C LEU A 185 -6.96 9.79 6.20
N ILE A 186 -5.93 9.07 6.66
CA ILE A 186 -5.15 9.44 7.85
C ILE A 186 -3.66 9.44 7.49
N GLY A 187 -2.95 10.47 7.92
CA GLY A 187 -1.50 10.58 7.79
C GLY A 187 -1.01 10.57 6.34
N ASN A 188 0.14 9.94 6.10
CA ASN A 188 0.80 9.94 4.78
C ASN A 188 0.06 9.10 3.72
N ILE A 189 -0.86 8.23 4.14
CA ILE A 189 -1.77 7.50 3.24
C ILE A 189 -2.60 8.47 2.40
N ALA A 190 -2.89 9.66 2.93
CA ALA A 190 -3.59 10.73 2.22
C ALA A 190 -2.87 11.13 0.92
N LYS A 191 -1.55 11.37 0.98
CA LYS A 191 -0.74 11.73 -0.20
C LYS A 191 -0.74 10.60 -1.24
N LYS A 192 -0.51 9.37 -0.79
CA LYS A 192 -0.47 8.19 -1.68
C LYS A 192 -1.80 7.95 -2.38
N ASN A 193 -2.92 8.31 -1.76
CA ASN A 193 -4.25 8.15 -2.34
C ASN A 193 -4.65 9.24 -3.34
N ALA A 194 -3.96 10.39 -3.36
CA ALA A 194 -4.26 11.48 -4.29
C ALA A 194 -4.23 11.03 -5.76
N LYS A 195 -3.33 10.10 -6.11
CA LYS A 195 -3.18 9.54 -7.46
C LYS A 195 -4.39 8.74 -7.97
N TYR A 196 -5.26 8.27 -7.07
CA TYR A 196 -6.45 7.49 -7.46
C TYR A 196 -7.69 8.37 -7.72
N GLY A 197 -7.52 9.70 -7.74
CA GLY A 197 -8.56 10.65 -8.06
C GLY A 197 -9.51 10.97 -6.90
N LYS A 198 -10.52 11.79 -7.20
CA LYS A 198 -11.51 12.30 -6.22
C LYS A 198 -12.66 11.32 -6.03
N LYS A 199 -12.47 10.31 -5.17
CA LYS A 199 -13.54 9.36 -4.77
C LYS A 199 -14.47 9.92 -3.69
N MET A 200 -13.91 10.67 -2.75
CA MET A 200 -14.63 11.30 -1.65
C MET A 200 -14.09 12.73 -1.46
N PRO A 201 -14.88 13.63 -0.84
CA PRO A 201 -14.40 14.97 -0.48
C PRO A 201 -13.49 14.91 0.76
N TYR A 202 -12.31 14.29 0.64
CA TYR A 202 -11.41 14.07 1.79
C TYR A 202 -10.95 15.36 2.47
N ASN A 203 -10.96 16.49 1.78
CA ASN A 203 -10.66 17.81 2.35
C ASN A 203 -11.70 18.31 3.39
N PHE A 204 -12.87 17.66 3.47
CA PHE A 204 -13.92 17.95 4.44
C PHE A 204 -14.18 16.80 5.41
N GLN A 205 -13.27 15.82 5.48
CA GLN A 205 -13.47 14.61 6.27
C GLN A 205 -13.68 14.85 7.75
N GLN A 206 -13.05 15.89 8.31
CA GLN A 206 -13.23 16.31 9.69
C GLN A 206 -14.69 16.66 10.04
N PHE A 207 -15.51 17.07 9.05
CA PHE A 207 -16.91 17.42 9.28
C PHE A 207 -17.84 16.20 9.18
N TYR A 208 -17.69 15.39 8.13
CA TYR A 208 -18.57 14.23 7.96
C TYR A 208 -18.11 13.00 8.73
N PHE A 209 -16.89 12.96 9.28
CA PHE A 209 -16.44 11.85 10.13
C PHE A 209 -17.39 11.58 11.29
N PHE A 210 -17.76 12.63 12.02
CA PHE A 210 -18.62 12.53 13.20
C PHE A 210 -20.10 12.29 12.89
N VAL A 211 -20.49 12.29 11.62
CA VAL A 211 -21.86 11.96 11.19
C VAL A 211 -21.88 10.61 10.49
N ALA A 212 -20.97 10.38 9.55
CA ALA A 212 -20.89 9.17 8.76
C ALA A 212 -20.40 7.98 9.59
N ALA A 213 -19.37 8.12 10.44
CA ALA A 213 -18.89 7.00 11.24
C ALA A 213 -19.98 6.49 12.21
N PRO A 214 -20.68 7.37 12.97
CA PRO A 214 -21.76 6.91 13.84
C PRO A 214 -22.95 6.26 13.11
N LEU A 215 -23.25 6.68 11.88
CA LEU A 215 -24.32 6.07 11.07
C LEU A 215 -23.91 4.72 10.46
N LEU A 216 -22.65 4.57 10.06
CA LEU A 216 -22.17 3.41 9.33
C LEU A 216 -21.72 2.26 10.23
N PHE A 217 -21.08 2.56 11.37
CA PHE A 217 -20.59 1.54 12.28
C PHE A 217 -21.67 0.59 12.81
N PRO A 218 -22.89 1.02 13.17
CA PRO A 218 -23.93 0.10 13.65
C PRO A 218 -24.33 -0.89 12.56
N LEU A 219 -24.51 -0.40 11.34
CA LEU A 219 -24.86 -1.24 10.20
C LEU A 219 -23.72 -2.22 9.90
N TYR A 220 -22.48 -1.75 9.89
CA TYR A 220 -21.29 -2.55 9.63
C TYR A 220 -21.11 -3.66 10.67
N PHE A 221 -21.14 -3.34 11.96
CA PHE A 221 -20.94 -4.33 13.02
C PHE A 221 -22.08 -5.35 13.06
N GLN A 222 -23.33 -4.94 12.85
CA GLN A 222 -24.46 -5.88 12.76
C GLN A 222 -24.30 -6.81 11.56
N PHE A 223 -23.97 -6.26 10.38
CA PHE A 223 -23.71 -7.06 9.19
C PHE A 223 -22.57 -8.06 9.41
N MET A 224 -21.45 -7.62 10.00
CA MET A 224 -20.29 -8.48 10.26
C MET A 224 -20.61 -9.58 11.28
N THR A 225 -21.41 -9.27 12.30
CA THR A 225 -21.88 -10.26 13.29
C THR A 225 -22.74 -11.32 12.63
N ILE A 226 -23.73 -10.91 11.83
CA ILE A 226 -24.61 -11.82 11.09
C ILE A 226 -23.79 -12.67 10.12
N ARG A 227 -22.96 -12.03 9.29
CA ARG A 227 -22.06 -12.71 8.34
C ARG A 227 -21.19 -13.75 9.03
N HIS A 228 -20.64 -13.42 10.21
CA HIS A 228 -19.83 -14.36 10.99
C HIS A 228 -20.63 -15.61 11.37
N VAL A 229 -21.84 -15.42 11.92
CA VAL A 229 -22.72 -16.50 12.34
C VAL A 229 -23.06 -17.45 11.18
N PHE A 230 -23.37 -16.89 10.00
CA PHE A 230 -23.63 -17.68 8.79
C PHE A 230 -22.39 -18.40 8.27
N VAL A 231 -21.25 -17.70 8.11
CA VAL A 231 -20.00 -18.27 7.60
C VAL A 231 -19.49 -19.40 8.50
N ARG A 232 -19.67 -19.27 9.81
CA ARG A 232 -19.23 -20.24 10.81
C ARG A 232 -20.29 -21.28 11.18
N ARG A 233 -21.50 -21.19 10.59
CA ARG A 233 -22.62 -22.09 10.85
C ARG A 233 -23.00 -22.17 12.34
N LYS A 234 -22.93 -21.05 13.06
CA LYS A 234 -23.26 -20.98 14.50
C LYS A 234 -24.77 -20.81 14.72
N TRP A 235 -25.54 -21.83 14.38
CA TRP A 235 -27.00 -21.75 14.39
C TRP A 235 -27.60 -21.52 15.78
N THR A 236 -27.00 -22.08 16.83
CA THR A 236 -27.42 -21.85 18.22
C THR A 236 -27.28 -20.38 18.63
N ASP A 237 -26.16 -19.76 18.28
CA ASP A 237 -25.91 -18.34 18.55
C ASP A 237 -26.90 -17.47 17.75
N LEU A 238 -27.18 -17.85 16.50
CA LEU A 238 -28.20 -17.18 15.68
C LEU A 238 -29.57 -17.23 16.35
N SER A 239 -29.99 -18.40 16.83
CA SER A 239 -31.27 -18.58 17.51
C SER A 239 -31.37 -17.69 18.74
N TRP A 240 -30.35 -17.65 19.59
CA TRP A 240 -30.34 -16.78 20.77
C TRP A 240 -30.37 -15.28 20.41
N MET A 241 -29.60 -14.87 19.40
CA MET A 241 -29.61 -13.49 18.91
C MET A 241 -30.99 -13.09 18.40
N VAL A 242 -31.62 -13.93 17.58
CA VAL A 242 -32.95 -13.69 17.02
C VAL A 242 -34.00 -13.63 18.12
N LEU A 243 -33.99 -14.58 19.06
CA LEU A 243 -34.91 -14.59 20.20
C LEU A 243 -34.75 -13.35 21.08
N PHE A 244 -33.51 -12.91 21.33
CA PHE A 244 -33.23 -11.68 22.07
C PHE A 244 -33.86 -10.46 21.39
N TYR A 245 -33.63 -10.29 20.08
CA TYR A 245 -34.18 -9.15 19.34
C TYR A 245 -35.69 -9.20 19.20
N ILE A 246 -36.29 -10.38 19.02
CA ILE A 246 -37.75 -10.55 19.04
C ILE A 246 -38.29 -10.13 20.40
N LYS A 247 -37.75 -10.68 21.49
CA LYS A 247 -38.18 -10.34 22.86
C LYS A 247 -38.07 -8.83 23.11
N LEU A 248 -36.93 -8.23 22.79
CA LEU A 248 -36.70 -6.79 22.98
C LEU A 248 -37.68 -5.95 22.15
N PHE A 249 -37.84 -6.28 20.88
CA PHE A 249 -38.74 -5.55 19.98
C PHE A 249 -40.20 -5.68 20.39
N THR A 250 -40.66 -6.87 20.78
CA THR A 250 -42.03 -7.09 21.26
C THR A 250 -42.29 -6.29 22.54
N LEU A 251 -41.39 -6.36 23.53
CA LEU A 251 -41.55 -5.65 24.80
C LEU A 251 -41.62 -4.13 24.60
N LEU A 252 -40.74 -3.58 23.76
CA LEU A 252 -40.75 -2.15 23.44
C LEU A 252 -41.98 -1.76 22.62
N THR A 253 -42.38 -2.57 21.64
CA THR A 253 -43.56 -2.31 20.79
C THR A 253 -44.84 -2.28 21.61
N LEU A 254 -44.99 -3.19 22.57
CA LEU A 254 -46.15 -3.21 23.47
C LEU A 254 -46.25 -1.97 24.35
N LYS A 255 -45.13 -1.27 24.61
CA LYS A 255 -45.09 -0.06 25.45
C LYS A 255 -45.12 1.24 24.67
N LEU A 256 -44.44 1.30 23.53
CA LEU A 256 -44.19 2.54 22.78
C LEU A 256 -44.95 2.60 21.44
N GLY A 257 -45.45 1.47 20.95
CA GLY A 257 -45.94 1.30 19.59
C GLY A 257 -44.82 1.01 18.59
N PHE A 258 -45.19 0.48 17.42
CA PHE A 258 -44.24 -0.04 16.42
C PHE A 258 -43.29 1.04 15.88
N LEU A 259 -43.82 2.16 15.40
CA LEU A 259 -43.02 3.24 14.82
C LEU A 259 -42.09 3.89 15.86
N SER A 260 -42.59 4.11 17.07
CA SER A 260 -41.79 4.67 18.17
C SER A 260 -40.67 3.72 18.60
N THR A 261 -40.91 2.41 18.56
CA THR A 261 -39.90 1.39 18.86
C THR A 261 -38.77 1.40 17.84
N ILE A 262 -39.09 1.48 16.54
CA ILE A 262 -38.07 1.61 15.49
C ILE A 262 -37.24 2.87 15.70
N LYS A 263 -37.90 4.02 15.95
CA LYS A 263 -37.21 5.29 16.22
C LYS A 263 -36.30 5.18 17.45
N TYR A 264 -36.80 4.60 18.54
CA TYR A 264 -36.05 4.41 19.78
C TYR A 264 -34.80 3.53 19.56
N LEU A 265 -34.96 2.37 18.91
CA LEU A 265 -33.84 1.46 18.64
C LEU A 265 -32.81 2.10 17.71
N PHE A 266 -33.25 2.85 16.70
CA PHE A 266 -32.35 3.58 15.81
C PHE A 266 -31.56 4.66 16.57
N LEU A 267 -32.23 5.48 17.37
CA LEU A 267 -31.57 6.51 18.18
C LEU A 267 -30.61 5.90 19.20
N LEU A 268 -31.01 4.82 19.89
CA LEU A 268 -30.15 4.09 20.82
C LEU A 268 -28.85 3.65 20.13
N ARG A 269 -28.94 3.05 18.95
CA ARG A 269 -27.78 2.63 18.17
C ARG A 269 -26.94 3.81 17.69
N LEU A 270 -27.56 4.93 17.32
CA LEU A 270 -26.85 6.13 16.91
C LEU A 270 -26.03 6.72 18.07
N PHE A 271 -26.61 6.79 19.28
CA PHE A 271 -25.90 7.27 20.46
C PHE A 271 -24.76 6.33 20.88
N GLU A 272 -25.00 5.02 20.91
CA GLU A 272 -23.99 4.00 21.21
C GLU A 272 -22.81 4.10 20.25
N SER A 273 -23.09 4.23 18.96
CA SER A 273 -22.09 4.37 17.90
C SER A 273 -21.29 5.66 17.98
N THR A 274 -21.97 6.77 18.27
CA THR A 274 -21.33 8.07 18.45
C THR A 274 -20.34 7.99 19.62
N TRP A 275 -20.80 7.49 20.77
CA TRP A 275 -19.96 7.31 21.94
C TRP A 275 -18.78 6.39 21.66
N PHE A 276 -19.02 5.24 21.03
CA PHE A 276 -17.95 4.30 20.64
C PHE A 276 -16.92 4.93 19.71
N ALA A 277 -17.37 5.65 18.66
CA ALA A 277 -16.47 6.28 17.70
C ALA A 277 -15.55 7.32 18.37
N TRP A 278 -16.08 8.17 19.26
CA TRP A 278 -15.27 9.13 20.00
C TRP A 278 -14.25 8.46 20.92
N VAL A 279 -14.69 7.45 21.68
CA VAL A 279 -13.81 6.75 22.63
C VAL A 279 -12.73 5.96 21.90
N ALA A 280 -13.10 5.10 20.95
CA ALA A 280 -12.15 4.24 20.24
C ALA A 280 -11.12 5.05 19.43
N GLN A 281 -11.55 6.17 18.83
CA GLN A 281 -10.69 6.91 17.92
C GLN A 281 -9.70 7.86 18.61
N SER A 282 -10.04 8.32 19.81
CA SER A 282 -9.25 9.30 20.58
C SER A 282 -7.83 8.88 20.93
N ASN A 283 -7.57 7.57 20.91
CA ASN A 283 -6.25 7.03 21.22
C ASN A 283 -5.43 6.66 19.95
N HIS A 284 -6.01 6.75 18.75
CA HIS A 284 -5.46 6.16 17.52
C HIS A 284 -5.25 7.12 16.35
N VAL A 285 -6.20 8.02 16.08
CA VAL A 285 -6.06 8.98 14.94
C VAL A 285 -5.13 10.13 15.29
N VAL A 286 -4.85 10.31 16.57
CA VAL A 286 -4.07 11.41 17.14
C VAL A 286 -2.56 11.22 16.97
N MET A 287 -2.12 10.01 16.63
CA MET A 287 -0.71 9.67 16.50
C MET A 287 -0.33 9.56 15.03
N ASP A 288 0.84 10.12 14.68
CA ASP A 288 1.40 9.93 13.34
C ASP A 288 1.81 8.45 13.22
N ILE A 289 1.05 7.68 12.41
CA ILE A 289 1.41 6.32 12.04
C ILE A 289 2.66 6.44 11.15
N LEU A 290 3.83 6.32 11.77
CA LEU A 290 5.12 6.31 11.08
C LEU A 290 5.08 5.12 10.12
N GLU A 291 5.17 5.38 8.82
CA GLU A 291 5.35 4.31 7.83
C GLU A 291 6.57 3.49 8.23
N ASP A 292 6.38 2.18 8.35
CA ASP A 292 7.34 1.14 8.74
C ASP A 292 8.80 1.59 8.63
N LYS A 293 9.30 2.26 9.68
CA LYS A 293 10.74 2.34 9.90
C LYS A 293 11.13 0.96 10.39
N SER A 294 11.59 0.13 9.46
CA SER A 294 11.95 -1.29 9.57
C SER A 294 12.92 -1.67 10.72
N ASN A 295 13.30 -0.72 11.57
CA ASN A 295 14.31 -0.89 12.62
C ASN A 295 13.77 -0.65 14.04
N LEU A 296 12.47 -0.39 14.22
CA LEU A 296 11.87 -0.22 15.55
C LEU A 296 11.37 -1.56 16.12
N SER A 297 11.71 -1.86 17.38
CA SER A 297 11.14 -3.01 18.12
C SER A 297 9.61 -2.92 18.21
N TRP A 298 8.91 -4.05 18.34
CA TRP A 298 7.45 -4.09 18.44
C TRP A 298 6.92 -3.20 19.58
N VAL A 299 7.57 -3.22 20.75
CA VAL A 299 7.21 -2.39 21.91
C VAL A 299 7.24 -0.90 21.58
N ARG A 300 8.31 -0.42 20.93
CA ARG A 300 8.43 0.99 20.49
C ARG A 300 7.35 1.34 19.47
N MET A 301 7.03 0.44 18.55
CA MET A 301 5.98 0.66 17.56
C MET A 301 4.61 0.84 18.24
N GLN A 302 4.24 -0.05 19.17
CA GLN A 302 2.97 0.08 19.92
C GLN A 302 2.91 1.40 20.71
N LEU A 303 4.01 1.78 21.38
CA LEU A 303 4.09 3.02 22.15
C LEU A 303 3.99 4.30 21.30
N GLN A 304 4.43 4.25 20.03
CA GLN A 304 4.38 5.40 19.12
C GLN A 304 3.06 5.48 18.36
N ALA A 305 2.39 4.35 18.13
CA ALA A 305 1.14 4.28 17.37
C ALA A 305 -0.09 4.72 18.15
N THR A 306 -0.02 4.80 19.49
CA THR A 306 -1.17 5.11 20.34
C THR A 306 -0.82 6.06 21.48
N CYS A 307 -1.84 6.59 22.15
CA CYS A 307 -1.70 7.42 23.34
C CYS A 307 -2.75 7.06 24.38
N ASN A 308 -2.51 7.45 25.63
CA ASN A 308 -3.47 7.33 26.71
C ASN A 308 -4.24 8.63 26.95
N ILE A 309 -5.40 8.47 27.58
CA ILE A 309 -6.16 9.57 28.18
C ILE A 309 -5.95 9.55 29.69
N ASP A 310 -5.89 10.74 30.29
CA ASP A 310 -5.68 10.88 31.74
C ASP A 310 -6.63 10.01 32.56
N LYS A 311 -6.09 9.45 33.64
CA LYS A 311 -6.89 8.67 34.59
C LYS A 311 -7.77 9.59 35.42
N SER A 312 -9.06 9.30 35.45
CA SER A 312 -10.01 9.90 36.40
C SER A 312 -11.19 8.97 36.59
N ILE A 313 -11.94 9.11 37.69
CA ILE A 313 -13.16 8.32 37.92
C ILE A 313 -14.11 8.44 36.72
N PHE A 314 -14.25 9.65 36.18
CA PHE A 314 -15.07 9.90 35.01
C PHE A 314 -14.51 9.25 33.75
N ASN A 315 -13.23 9.43 33.43
CA ASN A 315 -12.62 8.88 32.21
C ASN A 315 -12.61 7.34 32.23
N ASP A 316 -12.31 6.73 33.39
CA ASP A 316 -12.28 5.28 33.59
C ASP A 316 -13.68 4.66 33.33
N TRP A 317 -14.76 5.35 33.75
CA TRP A 317 -16.14 4.97 33.47
C TRP A 317 -16.56 5.26 32.03
N PHE A 318 -16.38 6.50 31.56
CA PHE A 318 -16.85 6.99 30.27
C PHE A 318 -16.18 6.29 29.10
N THR A 319 -14.91 5.90 29.23
CA THR A 319 -14.21 5.13 28.18
C THR A 319 -14.30 3.62 28.39
N GLY A 320 -14.86 3.17 29.52
CA GLY A 320 -14.83 1.77 29.90
C GLY A 320 -13.40 1.21 30.04
N HIS A 321 -12.47 2.02 30.54
CA HIS A 321 -11.02 1.77 30.67
C HIS A 321 -10.22 1.78 29.36
N LEU A 322 -10.81 2.21 28.23
CA LEU A 322 -10.07 2.42 26.99
C LEU A 322 -9.16 3.67 27.03
N ASN A 323 -9.16 4.43 28.13
CA ASN A 323 -8.16 5.47 28.37
C ASN A 323 -6.73 4.93 28.58
N PHE A 324 -6.56 3.61 28.76
CA PHE A 324 -5.27 2.90 28.90
C PHE A 324 -4.91 2.12 27.63
N GLN A 325 -4.97 2.77 26.46
CA GLN A 325 -4.79 2.12 25.17
C GLN A 325 -3.36 1.62 24.93
N ILE A 326 -2.35 2.33 25.45
CA ILE A 326 -0.94 1.88 25.42
C ILE A 326 -0.82 0.52 26.10
N GLU A 327 -1.32 0.40 27.33
CA GLU A 327 -1.25 -0.85 28.09
C GLU A 327 -2.13 -1.94 27.46
N HIS A 328 -3.26 -1.56 26.87
CA HIS A 328 -4.11 -2.50 26.12
C HIS A 328 -3.37 -3.10 24.92
N HIS A 329 -2.56 -2.31 24.20
CA HIS A 329 -1.78 -2.77 23.05
C HIS A 329 -0.58 -3.61 23.45
N LEU A 330 0.10 -3.23 24.54
CA LEU A 330 1.23 -3.99 25.09
C LEU A 330 0.78 -5.31 25.75
N PHE A 331 -0.39 -5.31 26.39
CA PHE A 331 -0.94 -6.46 27.13
C PHE A 331 -2.40 -6.74 26.75
N PRO A 332 -2.69 -7.13 25.50
CA PRO A 332 -4.08 -7.28 25.01
C PRO A 332 -4.87 -8.37 25.73
N THR A 333 -4.16 -9.24 26.45
CA THR A 333 -4.72 -10.34 27.23
C THR A 333 -5.04 -9.97 28.68
N MET A 334 -4.63 -8.80 29.14
CA MET A 334 -4.87 -8.33 30.51
C MET A 334 -6.32 -7.87 30.67
N PRO A 335 -6.99 -8.20 31.80
CA PRO A 335 -8.28 -7.62 32.13
C PRO A 335 -8.18 -6.09 32.18
N ARG A 336 -9.09 -5.38 31.50
CA ARG A 336 -9.06 -3.90 31.39
C ARG A 336 -8.97 -3.17 32.74
N HIS A 337 -9.55 -3.74 33.79
CA HIS A 337 -9.53 -3.18 35.15
C HIS A 337 -8.16 -3.26 35.84
N ASN A 338 -7.19 -3.98 35.26
CA ASN A 338 -5.82 -4.06 35.77
C ASN A 338 -4.84 -3.19 34.96
N LEU A 339 -5.26 -2.58 33.85
CA LEU A 339 -4.38 -1.77 32.99
C LEU A 339 -3.79 -0.57 33.76
N TYR A 340 -4.56 0.05 34.66
CA TYR A 340 -4.03 1.14 35.48
C TYR A 340 -2.96 0.69 36.48
N LYS A 341 -2.92 -0.60 36.85
CA LYS A 341 -1.92 -1.15 37.78
C LYS A 341 -0.57 -1.36 37.09
N ILE A 342 -0.59 -1.73 35.80
CA ILE A 342 0.64 -1.93 35.01
C ILE A 342 1.17 -0.61 34.43
N GLN A 343 0.31 0.39 34.24
CA GLN A 343 0.68 1.70 33.68
C GLN A 343 1.95 2.32 34.32
N PRO A 344 2.12 2.39 35.66
CA PRO A 344 3.32 2.99 36.26
C PRO A 344 4.61 2.26 35.87
N LEU A 345 4.54 0.94 35.71
CA LEU A 345 5.67 0.12 35.29
C LEU A 345 6.01 0.35 33.81
N VAL A 346 4.98 0.49 32.96
CA VAL A 346 5.17 0.87 31.54
C VAL A 346 5.80 2.26 31.44
N LYS A 347 5.33 3.24 32.23
CA LYS A 347 5.92 4.58 32.28
C LYS A 347 7.39 4.55 32.70
N SER A 348 7.72 3.80 33.75
CA SER A 348 9.10 3.62 34.20
C SER A 348 9.99 2.97 33.13
N LEU A 349 9.47 1.98 32.39
CA LEU A 349 10.16 1.38 31.25
C LEU A 349 10.41 2.42 30.15
N CYS A 350 9.39 3.24 29.82
CA CYS A 350 9.54 4.30 28.83
C CYS A 350 10.59 5.34 29.26
N GLU A 351 10.61 5.76 30.53
CA GLU A 351 11.62 6.68 31.07
C GLU A 351 13.04 6.09 30.99
N LYS A 352 13.21 4.81 31.35
CA LYS A 352 14.50 4.10 31.30
C LYS A 352 15.13 4.11 29.89
N TYR A 353 14.30 3.99 28.85
CA TYR A 353 14.73 3.92 27.45
C TYR A 353 14.50 5.22 26.66
N ASN A 354 14.21 6.32 27.36
CA ASN A 354 13.90 7.61 26.74
C ASN A 354 12.84 7.52 25.62
N ILE A 355 11.82 6.67 25.82
CA ILE A 355 10.69 6.51 24.91
C ILE A 355 9.60 7.49 25.35
N LYS A 356 9.07 8.26 24.40
CA LYS A 356 7.99 9.20 24.67
C LYS A 356 6.71 8.44 25.02
N TYR A 357 6.32 8.49 26.29
CA TYR A 357 5.00 8.04 26.76
C TYR A 357 3.99 9.19 26.64
N VAL A 358 2.94 9.02 25.85
CA VAL A 358 1.97 10.10 25.58
C VAL A 358 0.68 9.86 26.35
N CYS A 359 0.37 10.75 27.29
CA CYS A 359 -0.89 10.81 28.02
C CYS A 359 -1.50 12.21 27.86
N LYS A 360 -2.78 12.29 27.52
CA LYS A 360 -3.45 13.54 27.18
C LYS A 360 -4.75 13.73 27.97
N PRO A 361 -5.17 14.98 28.22
CA PRO A 361 -6.54 15.26 28.64
C PRO A 361 -7.52 14.80 27.57
N MET A 362 -8.68 14.27 27.98
CA MET A 362 -9.68 13.74 27.07
C MET A 362 -10.11 14.75 26.00
N MET A 363 -10.31 16.01 26.38
CA MET A 363 -10.69 17.07 25.43
C MET A 363 -9.60 17.36 24.40
N THR A 364 -8.33 17.31 24.80
CA THR A 364 -7.21 17.45 23.87
C THR A 364 -7.18 16.28 22.89
N ALA A 365 -7.35 15.05 23.38
CA ALA A 365 -7.41 13.86 22.51
C ALA A 365 -8.55 13.97 21.48
N PHE A 366 -9.72 14.48 21.89
CA PHE A 366 -10.86 14.71 20.99
C PHE A 366 -10.60 15.81 19.95
N ILE A 367 -9.99 16.94 20.33
CA ILE A 367 -9.62 18.01 19.41
C ILE A 367 -8.58 17.51 18.40
N ASP A 368 -7.60 16.72 18.86
CA ASP A 368 -6.55 16.18 18.00
C ASP A 368 -7.11 15.25 16.90
N ILE A 369 -8.24 14.57 17.13
CA ILE A 369 -8.93 13.80 16.07
C ILE A 369 -9.31 14.73 14.92
N PHE A 370 -9.98 15.84 15.25
CA PHE A 370 -10.44 16.81 14.26
C PHE A 370 -9.25 17.40 13.49
N LEU A 371 -8.20 17.84 14.20
CA LEU A 371 -7.00 18.42 13.60
C LEU A 371 -6.23 17.42 12.72
N SER A 372 -6.16 16.14 13.13
CA SER A 372 -5.50 15.09 12.36
C SER A 372 -6.26 14.79 11.05
N LEU A 373 -7.59 14.74 11.11
CA LEU A 373 -8.45 14.57 9.94
C LEU A 373 -8.36 15.76 8.98
N GLU A 374 -8.36 16.99 9.50
CA GLU A 374 -8.17 18.21 8.71
C GLU A 374 -6.79 18.23 8.03
N LYS A 375 -5.72 17.98 8.80
CA LYS A 375 -4.34 17.88 8.28
C LYS A 375 -4.27 16.86 7.16
N SER A 376 -4.82 15.67 7.36
CA SER A 376 -4.83 14.59 6.36
C SER A 376 -5.64 14.97 5.12
N GLY A 377 -6.78 15.65 5.29
CA GLY A 377 -7.63 16.13 4.20
C GLY A 377 -6.95 17.19 3.35
N ARG A 378 -6.22 18.11 4.00
CA ARG A 378 -5.41 19.14 3.33
C ARG A 378 -4.23 18.52 2.56
N LEU A 379 -3.50 17.59 3.17
CA LEU A 379 -2.40 16.88 2.51
C LEU A 379 -2.86 16.13 1.25
N TRP A 380 -4.03 15.46 1.32
CA TRP A 380 -4.62 14.82 0.15
C TRP A 380 -4.94 15.86 -0.94
N HIS A 381 -5.54 16.99 -0.55
CA HIS A 381 -5.96 18.03 -1.49
C HIS A 381 -4.78 18.68 -2.22
N GLU A 382 -3.73 19.05 -1.48
CA GLU A 382 -2.48 19.60 -2.03
C GLU A 382 -1.87 18.64 -3.05
N SER A 383 -1.65 17.37 -2.67
CA SER A 383 -1.10 16.36 -3.58
C SER A 383 -2.02 16.06 -4.78
N TYR A 384 -3.34 16.10 -4.59
CA TYR A 384 -4.29 15.92 -5.69
C TYR A 384 -4.21 17.08 -6.69
N MET A 385 -4.10 18.33 -6.20
CA MET A 385 -3.98 19.50 -7.07
C MET A 385 -2.65 19.53 -7.80
N GLU A 386 -1.54 19.15 -7.16
CA GLU A 386 -0.25 19.00 -7.82
C GLU A 386 -0.31 17.99 -8.98
N LEU A 387 -0.89 16.81 -8.74
CA LEU A 387 -1.05 15.79 -9.77
C LEU A 387 -1.98 16.24 -10.89
N LYS A 388 -3.07 16.92 -10.55
CA LYS A 388 -4.02 17.45 -11.52
C LYS A 388 -3.36 18.53 -12.39
N MET A 389 -2.62 19.46 -11.79
CA MET A 389 -1.87 20.48 -12.52
C MET A 389 -0.83 19.87 -13.45
N ALA A 390 -0.15 18.81 -13.03
CA ALA A 390 0.80 18.09 -13.88
C ALA A 390 0.12 17.37 -15.06
N ASP A 391 -1.13 16.95 -14.90
CA ASP A 391 -1.92 16.31 -15.97
C ASP A 391 -2.55 17.34 -16.92
N ASP A 392 -3.10 18.44 -16.38
CA ASP A 392 -3.61 19.59 -17.14
C ASP A 392 -2.49 20.25 -17.98
N GLN A 393 -1.23 20.08 -17.58
CA GLN A 393 -0.04 20.51 -18.33
C GLN A 393 0.37 19.55 -19.45
N LYS A 394 -0.44 18.56 -19.84
CA LYS A 394 -0.12 17.67 -20.97
C LYS A 394 -1.07 17.90 -22.13
N GLN A 395 -0.50 18.01 -23.33
CA GLN A 395 -1.23 18.05 -24.59
C GLN A 395 -1.18 16.67 -25.26
N LEU A 396 -2.35 16.19 -25.68
CA LEU A 396 -2.49 14.92 -26.37
C LEU A 396 -2.59 15.15 -27.88
N PHE A 397 -1.64 14.59 -28.63
CA PHE A 397 -1.65 14.61 -30.09
C PHE A 397 -2.05 13.23 -30.60
N LYS A 398 -3.19 13.15 -31.28
CA LYS A 398 -3.63 11.93 -31.97
C LYS A 398 -2.92 11.83 -33.31
N ILE A 399 -2.28 10.69 -33.55
CA ILE A 399 -1.63 10.36 -34.81
C ILE A 399 -2.42 9.25 -35.47
N ASP A 400 -2.83 9.50 -36.71
CA ASP A 400 -3.70 8.60 -37.45
C ASP A 400 -2.95 7.37 -37.98
N THR A 401 -3.70 6.42 -38.54
CA THR A 401 -3.14 5.17 -39.09
C THR A 401 -2.17 5.44 -40.24
N ARG A 402 -2.48 6.40 -41.13
CA ARG A 402 -1.58 6.88 -42.18
C ARG A 402 -0.63 7.94 -41.63
N LYS A 403 0.66 7.61 -41.54
CA LYS A 403 1.72 8.45 -40.95
C LYS A 403 2.35 9.38 -41.99
N ARG A 404 2.84 10.54 -41.56
CA ARG A 404 3.70 11.44 -42.33
C ARG A 404 5.16 11.24 -41.89
N ILE A 405 5.95 10.61 -42.74
CA ILE A 405 7.30 10.13 -42.41
C ILE A 405 8.33 11.00 -43.12
N ALA A 406 9.23 11.62 -42.35
CA ALA A 406 10.40 12.34 -42.86
C ALA A 406 11.59 11.38 -42.98
N LEU A 407 12.19 11.30 -44.17
CA LEU A 407 13.32 10.45 -44.49
C LEU A 407 14.54 11.33 -44.84
N VAL A 408 15.58 11.25 -44.03
CA VAL A 408 16.82 12.02 -44.16
C VAL A 408 18.03 11.09 -44.00
N ALA A 409 19.08 11.32 -44.77
CA ALA A 409 20.35 10.66 -44.59
C ALA A 409 21.51 11.58 -44.99
N HIS A 410 22.63 11.48 -44.27
CA HIS A 410 23.91 12.03 -44.73
C HIS A 410 24.36 11.32 -46.01
N ASP A 411 25.26 11.94 -46.77
CA ASP A 411 25.66 11.48 -48.10
C ASP A 411 26.15 10.02 -48.10
N ASN A 412 27.03 9.66 -47.18
CA ASN A 412 27.57 8.30 -47.04
C ASN A 412 26.53 7.26 -46.59
N LYS A 413 25.37 7.71 -46.08
CA LYS A 413 24.29 6.86 -45.56
C LYS A 413 23.10 6.75 -46.50
N LYS A 414 23.08 7.48 -47.61
CA LYS A 414 21.98 7.45 -48.58
C LYS A 414 21.78 6.07 -49.20
N ILE A 415 22.87 5.37 -49.54
CA ILE A 415 22.79 4.03 -50.13
C ILE A 415 22.15 3.04 -49.14
N GLU A 416 22.61 3.05 -47.88
CA GLU A 416 22.06 2.23 -46.79
C GLU A 416 20.56 2.51 -46.57
N LEU A 417 20.16 3.79 -46.57
CA LEU A 417 18.77 4.19 -46.46
C LEU A 417 17.93 3.68 -47.63
N ILE A 418 18.43 3.76 -48.87
CA ILE A 418 17.71 3.29 -50.06
C ILE A 418 17.50 1.77 -50.02
N GLU A 419 18.52 0.99 -49.66
CA GLU A 419 18.39 -0.47 -49.50
C GLU A 419 17.39 -0.84 -48.40
N TRP A 420 17.35 -0.06 -47.31
CA TRP A 420 16.34 -0.22 -46.27
C TRP A 420 14.92 0.11 -46.77
N ILE A 421 14.76 1.15 -47.59
CA ILE A 421 13.48 1.52 -48.20
C ILE A 421 12.99 0.43 -49.16
N LYS A 422 13.87 -0.17 -49.96
CA LYS A 422 13.53 -1.28 -50.85
C LYS A 422 12.97 -2.48 -50.08
N ARG A 423 13.62 -2.86 -48.98
CA ARG A 423 13.16 -3.97 -48.12
C ARG A 423 11.81 -3.70 -47.47
N ASN A 424 11.52 -2.44 -47.13
CA ASN A 424 10.31 -2.02 -46.42
C ASN A 424 9.25 -1.36 -47.29
N ARG A 425 9.37 -1.52 -48.62
CA ARG A 425 8.56 -0.82 -49.62
C ARG A 425 7.06 -0.90 -49.34
N GLU A 426 6.54 -2.10 -49.12
CA GLU A 426 5.10 -2.34 -48.98
C GLU A 426 4.46 -1.67 -47.76
N ILE A 427 5.23 -1.45 -46.70
CA ILE A 427 4.79 -0.70 -45.52
C ILE A 427 4.84 0.80 -45.82
N LEU A 428 5.96 1.28 -46.39
CA LEU A 428 6.17 2.70 -46.68
C LEU A 428 5.16 3.26 -47.71
N LYS A 429 4.66 2.44 -48.65
CA LYS A 429 3.61 2.86 -49.62
C LYS A 429 2.30 3.30 -48.95
N GLN A 430 2.04 2.87 -47.71
CA GLN A 430 0.80 3.14 -46.99
C GLN A 430 0.83 4.50 -46.27
N HIS A 431 1.95 5.22 -46.37
CA HIS A 431 2.25 6.42 -45.60
C HIS A 431 2.68 7.58 -46.51
N ASP A 432 2.60 8.80 -46.00
CA ASP A 432 2.98 9.99 -46.73
C ASP A 432 4.47 10.29 -46.48
N LEU A 433 5.28 10.20 -47.53
CA LEU A 433 6.73 10.32 -47.42
C LEU A 433 7.18 11.73 -47.78
N CYS A 434 8.09 12.28 -46.99
CA CYS A 434 8.79 13.52 -47.28
C CYS A 434 10.29 13.39 -47.02
N ALA A 435 11.10 14.16 -47.72
CA ALA A 435 12.57 14.05 -47.65
C ALA A 435 13.28 15.34 -48.07
N THR A 436 14.54 15.50 -47.69
CA THR A 436 15.41 16.57 -48.22
C THR A 436 15.75 16.32 -49.68
N GLY A 437 16.00 17.39 -50.46
CA GLY A 437 15.96 17.36 -51.93
C GLY A 437 16.70 16.20 -52.61
N THR A 438 17.99 16.00 -52.27
CA THR A 438 18.80 14.92 -52.87
C THR A 438 18.28 13.53 -52.47
N THR A 439 17.92 13.35 -51.20
CA THR A 439 17.40 12.10 -50.65
C THR A 439 16.05 11.76 -51.29
N GLY A 440 15.12 12.72 -51.36
CA GLY A 440 13.79 12.52 -51.92
C GLY A 440 13.81 12.14 -53.41
N LYS A 441 14.75 12.69 -54.18
CA LYS A 441 14.91 12.34 -55.60
C LYS A 441 15.36 10.88 -55.78
N LEU A 442 16.25 10.39 -54.91
CA LEU A 442 16.67 8.99 -54.89
C LEU A 442 15.52 8.05 -54.48
N ILE A 443 14.76 8.46 -53.45
CA ILE A 443 13.62 7.66 -52.94
C ILE A 443 12.51 7.54 -54.00
N GLU A 444 12.16 8.64 -54.66
CA GLU A 444 11.10 8.67 -55.69
C GLU A 444 11.45 7.78 -56.88
N ASN A 445 12.71 7.83 -57.34
CA ASN A 445 13.21 6.96 -58.41
C ASN A 445 13.08 5.46 -58.06
N GLU A 446 13.30 5.09 -56.80
CA GLU A 446 13.30 3.69 -56.35
C GLU A 446 11.91 3.17 -55.97
N LEU A 447 11.09 4.00 -55.32
CA LEU A 447 9.74 3.61 -54.91
C LEU A 447 8.72 3.72 -56.04
N GLY A 448 8.96 4.60 -57.02
CA GLY A 448 7.99 4.95 -58.05
C GLY A 448 6.76 5.66 -57.47
N LEU A 449 6.91 6.36 -56.34
CA LEU A 449 5.85 7.06 -55.63
C LEU A 449 6.22 8.52 -55.41
N PRO A 450 5.24 9.45 -55.43
CA PRO A 450 5.49 10.86 -55.16
C PRO A 450 5.99 11.06 -53.73
N VAL A 451 7.15 11.70 -53.59
CA VAL A 451 7.75 12.09 -52.31
C VAL A 451 7.75 13.60 -52.20
N THR A 452 7.27 14.15 -51.09
CA THR A 452 7.33 15.59 -50.84
C THR A 452 8.79 15.99 -50.59
N LYS A 453 9.38 16.75 -51.51
CA LYS A 453 10.79 17.16 -51.47
C LYS A 453 10.94 18.55 -50.87
N TYR A 454 11.81 18.67 -49.88
CA TYR A 454 12.25 19.93 -49.30
C TYR A 454 13.61 20.37 -49.86
N LYS A 455 14.13 21.51 -49.43
CA LYS A 455 15.50 21.94 -49.79
C LYS A 455 16.54 20.90 -49.34
N SER A 456 17.74 21.01 -49.88
CA SER A 456 18.89 20.24 -49.35
C SER A 456 19.10 20.61 -47.87
N GLY A 457 19.55 19.65 -47.05
CA GLY A 457 19.80 19.86 -45.61
C GLY A 457 20.64 21.12 -45.34
N PRO A 458 21.87 21.21 -45.88
CA PRO A 458 22.75 22.38 -45.77
C PRO A 458 22.17 23.71 -46.29
N LEU A 459 21.11 23.66 -47.12
CA LEU A 459 20.48 24.85 -47.71
C LEU A 459 19.18 25.24 -47.01
N GLY A 460 18.94 24.74 -45.80
CA GLY A 460 17.75 25.04 -44.99
C GLY A 460 16.70 23.94 -44.94
N GLY A 461 16.95 22.78 -45.54
CA GLY A 461 16.00 21.66 -45.58
C GLY A 461 15.70 21.10 -44.20
N ASP A 462 16.71 21.05 -43.32
CA ASP A 462 16.55 20.52 -41.96
C ASP A 462 15.68 21.44 -41.10
N GLN A 463 15.78 22.75 -41.28
CA GLN A 463 14.90 23.73 -40.63
C GLN A 463 13.47 23.66 -41.18
N GLN A 464 13.28 23.37 -42.47
CA GLN A 464 11.93 23.13 -43.02
C GLN A 464 11.27 21.92 -42.35
N LEU A 465 12.01 20.82 -42.19
CA LEU A 465 11.53 19.64 -41.48
C LEU A 465 11.26 19.94 -40.00
N GLY A 466 12.16 20.66 -39.32
CA GLY A 466 11.98 21.07 -37.93
C GLY A 466 10.72 21.93 -37.71
N ALA A 467 10.44 22.86 -38.61
CA ALA A 467 9.21 23.65 -38.58
C ALA A 467 7.97 22.76 -38.76
N LYS A 468 8.02 21.80 -39.69
CA LYS A 468 6.91 20.85 -39.91
C LYS A 468 6.69 19.90 -38.74
N ILE A 469 7.73 19.50 -38.02
CA ILE A 469 7.60 18.76 -36.76
C ILE A 469 6.83 19.61 -35.73
N ALA A 470 7.22 20.88 -35.56
CA ALA A 470 6.59 21.78 -34.61
C ALA A 470 5.14 22.14 -34.98
N GLU A 471 4.82 22.20 -36.26
CA GLU A 471 3.45 22.38 -36.78
C GLU A 471 2.59 21.10 -36.67
N GLY A 472 3.17 19.97 -36.21
CA GLY A 472 2.47 18.69 -36.17
C GLY A 472 2.16 18.13 -37.56
N LEU A 473 3.00 18.45 -38.56
CA LEU A 473 2.90 18.00 -39.94
C LEU A 473 3.83 16.83 -40.28
N ILE A 474 4.69 16.42 -39.35
CA ILE A 474 5.52 15.21 -39.41
C ILE A 474 5.26 14.37 -38.17
N ASP A 475 4.98 13.09 -38.38
CA ASP A 475 4.66 12.13 -37.32
C ASP A 475 5.88 11.31 -36.91
N ILE A 476 6.76 10.98 -37.86
CA ILE A 476 7.93 10.13 -37.66
C ILE A 476 9.13 10.74 -38.39
N LEU A 477 10.29 10.73 -37.74
CA LEU A 477 11.57 11.14 -38.33
C LEU A 477 12.51 9.94 -38.42
N ILE A 478 12.93 9.58 -39.63
CA ILE A 478 14.03 8.63 -39.86
C ILE A 478 15.19 9.43 -40.42
N PHE A 479 16.20 9.66 -39.57
CA PHE A 479 17.41 10.38 -39.93
C PHE A 479 18.63 9.48 -39.76
N ILE A 480 19.09 8.88 -40.86
CA ILE A 480 20.32 8.07 -40.84
C ILE A 480 21.55 8.98 -40.91
N SER A 481 22.08 9.30 -39.73
CA SER A 481 23.27 10.14 -39.57
C SER A 481 24.57 9.34 -39.75
N ASP A 482 25.58 9.97 -40.34
CA ASP A 482 26.97 9.49 -40.30
C ASP A 482 27.62 9.96 -38.99
N SER A 483 28.10 9.01 -38.18
CA SER A 483 28.74 9.29 -36.89
C SER A 483 30.27 9.37 -36.97
N LEU A 484 30.85 9.05 -38.13
CA LEU A 484 32.30 9.01 -38.32
C LEU A 484 32.82 10.26 -39.02
N GLU A 485 32.00 10.90 -39.85
CA GLU A 485 32.38 12.12 -40.57
C GLU A 485 31.59 13.35 -40.11
N PRO A 486 32.26 14.42 -39.64
CA PRO A 486 31.60 15.66 -39.25
C PRO A 486 30.97 16.33 -40.47
N GLN A 487 29.72 16.77 -40.34
CA GLN A 487 29.03 17.45 -41.44
C GLN A 487 29.12 18.98 -41.27
N PRO A 488 29.21 19.74 -42.38
CA PRO A 488 29.21 21.22 -42.34
C PRO A 488 27.97 21.84 -41.66
N HIS A 489 26.91 21.04 -41.50
CA HIS A 489 25.60 21.42 -40.97
C HIS A 489 25.24 20.64 -39.69
N ASP A 490 26.23 20.13 -38.94
CA ASP A 490 26.00 19.36 -37.70
C ASP A 490 25.18 20.12 -36.63
N SER A 491 25.24 21.46 -36.60
CA SER A 491 24.39 22.30 -35.74
C SER A 491 22.91 22.10 -36.05
N ASP A 492 22.58 21.95 -37.33
CA ASP A 492 21.21 21.87 -37.84
C ASP A 492 20.63 20.48 -37.58
N VAL A 493 21.47 19.44 -37.67
CA VAL A 493 21.13 18.06 -37.28
C VAL A 493 20.74 17.99 -35.80
N LYS A 494 21.54 18.57 -34.90
CA LYS A 494 21.24 18.62 -33.47
C LYS A 494 19.96 19.42 -33.19
N ALA A 495 19.74 20.51 -33.92
CA ALA A 495 18.53 21.31 -33.77
C ALA A 495 17.27 20.54 -34.18
N LEU A 496 17.33 19.77 -35.27
CA LEU A 496 16.24 18.93 -35.75
C LEU A 496 15.88 17.82 -34.74
N LEU A 497 16.88 17.06 -34.27
CA LEU A 497 16.67 16.00 -33.28
C LEU A 497 16.15 16.55 -31.95
N ARG A 498 16.61 17.74 -31.54
CA ARG A 498 16.07 18.43 -30.36
C ARG A 498 14.58 18.73 -30.53
N LEU A 499 14.16 19.24 -31.70
CA LEU A 499 12.74 19.50 -31.97
C LEU A 499 11.91 18.22 -31.98
N ALA A 500 12.43 17.14 -32.56
CA ALA A 500 11.78 15.83 -32.54
C ALA A 500 11.52 15.33 -31.10
N ASN A 501 12.49 15.52 -30.20
CA ASN A 501 12.35 15.20 -28.78
C ASN A 501 11.34 16.11 -28.07
N VAL A 502 11.40 17.43 -28.31
CA VAL A 502 10.46 18.41 -27.71
C VAL A 502 9.00 18.07 -28.05
N TRP A 503 8.75 17.66 -29.30
CA TRP A 503 7.41 17.29 -29.77
C TRP A 503 7.08 15.81 -29.64
N ASN A 504 7.97 15.04 -28.98
CA ASN A 504 7.84 13.62 -28.67
C ASN A 504 7.46 12.75 -29.88
N ILE A 505 8.16 12.93 -31.00
CA ILE A 505 7.91 12.16 -32.23
C ILE A 505 8.86 10.94 -32.30
N PRO A 506 8.39 9.76 -32.73
CA PRO A 506 9.25 8.61 -33.00
C PRO A 506 10.38 8.99 -33.94
N THR A 507 11.60 8.78 -33.47
CA THR A 507 12.81 9.18 -34.18
C THR A 507 13.79 8.01 -34.27
N ALA A 508 14.26 7.71 -35.47
CA ALA A 508 15.31 6.73 -35.70
C ALA A 508 16.56 7.43 -36.24
N CYS A 509 17.69 7.25 -35.54
CA CYS A 509 18.99 7.80 -35.94
C CYS A 509 19.88 6.77 -36.69
N ASN A 510 19.41 5.52 -36.78
CA ASN A 510 20.08 4.39 -37.42
C ASN A 510 19.03 3.37 -37.92
N LEU A 511 19.47 2.40 -38.72
CA LEU A 511 18.58 1.42 -39.35
C LEU A 511 17.92 0.48 -38.33
N ALA A 512 18.61 0.10 -37.25
CA ALA A 512 18.04 -0.78 -36.24
C ALA A 512 16.83 -0.12 -35.54
N SER A 513 16.96 1.15 -35.14
CA SER A 513 15.83 1.92 -34.60
C SER A 513 14.70 2.07 -35.64
N ALA A 514 15.05 2.26 -36.92
CA ALA A 514 14.05 2.35 -37.98
C ALA A 514 13.25 1.04 -38.14
N ASP A 515 13.92 -0.13 -38.05
CA ASP A 515 13.27 -1.44 -38.09
C ASP A 515 12.30 -1.64 -36.91
N PHE A 516 12.72 -1.27 -35.68
CA PHE A 516 11.85 -1.33 -34.50
C PHE A 516 10.64 -0.40 -34.60
N ILE A 517 10.81 0.79 -35.19
CA ILE A 517 9.70 1.72 -35.43
C ILE A 517 8.73 1.12 -36.46
N LEU A 518 9.23 0.62 -37.59
CA LEU A 518 8.38 0.11 -38.68
C LEU A 518 7.63 -1.18 -38.31
N THR A 519 8.22 -2.01 -37.45
CA THR A 519 7.60 -3.27 -36.99
C THR A 519 6.63 -3.05 -35.83
N SER A 520 6.56 -1.84 -35.27
CA SER A 520 5.63 -1.50 -34.20
C SER A 520 4.17 -1.66 -34.64
N PRO A 521 3.28 -2.24 -33.81
CA PRO A 521 1.83 -2.25 -34.07
C PRO A 521 1.22 -0.86 -34.25
N TYR A 522 1.89 0.20 -33.77
CA TYR A 522 1.45 1.59 -33.93
C TYR A 522 1.65 2.16 -35.34
N MET A 523 2.38 1.48 -36.22
CA MET A 523 2.47 1.88 -37.63
C MET A 523 1.14 1.70 -38.35
N SER A 524 0.43 0.60 -38.09
CA SER A 524 -0.86 0.27 -38.70
C SER A 524 -2.08 0.70 -37.88
N SER A 525 -1.89 1.21 -36.66
CA SER A 525 -2.96 1.71 -35.78
C SER A 525 -2.81 3.21 -35.49
N SER A 526 -3.86 3.83 -34.92
CA SER A 526 -3.73 5.19 -34.37
C SER A 526 -3.02 5.14 -33.03
N TYR A 527 -2.24 6.16 -32.72
CA TYR A 527 -1.56 6.27 -31.44
C TYR A 527 -1.62 7.71 -30.92
N THR A 528 -1.70 7.87 -29.61
CA THR A 528 -1.70 9.18 -28.97
C THR A 528 -0.33 9.42 -28.36
N ARG A 529 0.34 10.50 -28.76
CA ARG A 529 1.54 10.96 -28.05
C ARG A 529 1.20 12.05 -27.05
N VAL A 530 1.90 12.03 -25.93
CA VAL A 530 1.79 13.01 -24.86
C VAL A 530 2.94 14.00 -25.02
N VAL A 531 2.64 15.29 -25.06
CA VAL A 531 3.61 16.38 -25.14
C VAL A 531 3.36 17.32 -23.97
N ASP A 532 4.42 17.84 -23.36
CA ASP A 532 4.28 18.84 -22.29
C ASP A 532 3.67 20.13 -22.86
N SER A 533 2.72 20.72 -22.14
CA SER A 533 2.13 22.01 -22.46
C SER A 533 3.15 23.11 -22.23
N PHE A 534 3.36 23.93 -23.26
CA PHE A 534 4.27 25.07 -23.19
C PHE A 534 3.60 26.34 -22.63
N GLU A 535 2.35 26.28 -22.19
CA GLU A 535 1.59 27.46 -21.72
C GLU A 535 2.27 28.18 -20.54
N ASN A 536 2.79 27.43 -19.57
CA ASN A 536 3.59 27.99 -18.48
C ASN A 536 4.93 28.56 -18.95
N TYR A 537 5.54 27.95 -19.97
CA TYR A 537 6.76 28.50 -20.58
C TYR A 537 6.46 29.85 -21.24
N PHE A 538 5.34 30.00 -21.94
CA PHE A 538 4.92 31.27 -22.55
C PHE A 538 4.53 32.32 -21.51
N ASN A 539 3.89 31.90 -20.41
CA ASN A 539 3.41 32.79 -19.35
C ASN A 539 4.43 33.05 -18.24
N ARG A 540 5.68 32.54 -18.35
CA ARG A 540 6.69 32.75 -17.33
C ARG A 540 7.09 34.22 -17.24
N SER A 541 7.31 34.71 -16.03
CA SER A 541 7.91 36.02 -15.81
C SER A 541 9.36 36.03 -16.31
N ILE A 542 9.66 36.90 -17.27
CA ILE A 542 11.02 37.13 -17.73
C ILE A 542 11.70 38.02 -16.68
N VAL A 543 12.48 37.39 -15.80
CA VAL A 543 13.30 38.12 -14.83
C VAL A 543 14.39 38.86 -15.60
N LYS A 544 14.37 40.20 -15.55
CA LYS A 544 15.50 41.01 -16.02
C LYS A 544 16.71 40.64 -15.15
N ARG A 545 17.69 39.96 -15.73
CA ARG A 545 19.02 39.89 -15.12
C ARG A 545 19.63 41.28 -15.23
N HIS A 546 19.92 41.87 -14.06
CA HIS A 546 20.64 43.13 -13.95
C HIS A 546 22.10 42.96 -14.37
#